data_AF-A0A961DPD7-F1
#
_entry.id   AF-A0A961DPD7-F1
#
_cell.length_a   1.000
_cell.length_b   1.000
_cell.length_c   1.000
_cell.angle_alpha   90.00
_cell.angle_beta   90.00
_cell.angle_gamma   90.00
#
_symmetry.space_group_name_H-M   'P 1'
#
loop_
_entity.id
_entity.type
_entity.pdbx_description
1 polymer ?
#
loop_
_entity_poly.entity_id
_entity_poly.type
_entity_poly.pdbx_seq_one_letter_code
_entity_poly.pdbx_strand_id
1 'polypeptide(L)'
;MAFGVKTNERPGTRAELKYARFSAYKAREVLNLIRGRHVADAINILALTERGAAEPILKLLNSAIANAVNNDGIAAEELYVSACFADEGPTLKRFRPRARGRAGRIRKRTTHITIIVSRMDGEQLAILRAKANRAPSSARSGASRAQRVAKSRAGSAPEPEAEVIEADAVEAEVVDAEAEVAEAVEAESVEADAAETEVADSDAAETDDAEEGEK
;
A
#
# COMPACT_ATOMS: atom_id res chain seq x y z
N MET A 1 -26.51 -25.01 6.56
CA MET A 1 -25.56 -23.89 6.57
C MET A 1 -24.27 -24.38 7.20
N ALA A 2 -23.17 -24.44 6.46
CA ALA A 2 -21.90 -24.85 7.00
C ALA A 2 -21.44 -23.80 8.03
N PHE A 3 -21.41 -24.16 9.31
CA PHE A 3 -20.71 -23.37 10.31
C PHE A 3 -19.22 -23.45 9.96
N GLY A 4 -18.71 -22.38 9.34
CA GLY A 4 -17.28 -22.24 9.13
C GLY A 4 -16.54 -22.27 10.48
N VAL A 5 -15.27 -22.65 10.43
CA VAL A 5 -14.32 -22.59 11.55
C VAL A 5 -14.49 -21.25 12.31
N LYS A 6 -14.49 -21.28 13.64
CA LYS A 6 -14.64 -20.06 14.44
C LYS A 6 -13.53 -19.08 14.07
N THR A 7 -13.78 -17.78 14.15
CA THR A 7 -12.81 -16.75 13.74
C THR A 7 -11.47 -16.83 14.49
N ASN A 8 -11.47 -17.36 15.72
CA ASN A 8 -10.28 -17.61 16.53
C ASN A 8 -9.45 -18.83 16.06
N GLU A 9 -10.07 -19.71 15.28
CA GLU A 9 -9.50 -20.97 14.79
C GLU A 9 -9.11 -20.85 13.29
N ARG A 10 -9.32 -19.69 12.66
CA ARG A 10 -9.01 -19.49 11.24
C ARG A 10 -7.50 -19.26 11.09
N PRO A 11 -6.79 -20.05 10.27
CA PRO A 11 -5.35 -19.91 10.09
C PRO A 11 -5.02 -18.59 9.39
N GLY A 12 -4.11 -17.81 9.98
CA GLY A 12 -3.62 -16.55 9.40
C GLY A 12 -3.14 -15.55 10.45
N THR A 13 -2.56 -14.47 9.96
CA THR A 13 -2.09 -13.34 10.77
C THR A 13 -3.24 -12.40 11.05
N ARG A 14 -3.44 -12.05 12.33
CA ARG A 14 -4.55 -11.21 12.77
C ARG A 14 -4.09 -9.78 13.07
N ALA A 15 -4.95 -8.81 12.78
CA ALA A 15 -4.84 -7.45 13.28
C ALA A 15 -6.21 -6.96 13.80
N GLU A 16 -6.21 -6.26 14.93
CA GLU A 16 -7.42 -5.79 15.60
C GLU A 16 -7.36 -4.28 15.85
N LEU A 17 -8.43 -3.56 15.51
CA LEU A 17 -8.66 -2.18 15.91
C LEU A 17 -9.79 -2.14 16.95
N LYS A 18 -9.45 -1.76 18.18
CA LYS A 18 -10.42 -1.71 19.30
C LYS A 18 -10.94 -0.31 19.57
N TYR A 19 -12.20 -0.23 19.99
CA TYR A 19 -12.86 1.01 20.42
C TYR A 19 -12.95 2.11 19.35
N ALA A 20 -13.02 1.71 18.08
CA ALA A 20 -13.16 2.66 16.98
C ALA A 20 -14.50 3.41 17.09
N ARG A 21 -14.49 4.73 16.87
CA ARG A 21 -15.60 5.64 17.19
C ARG A 21 -16.63 5.77 16.06
N PHE A 22 -17.10 4.64 15.54
CA PHE A 22 -18.19 4.59 14.55
C PHE A 22 -19.10 3.38 14.77
N SER A 23 -20.10 3.20 13.90
CA SER A 23 -21.07 2.11 14.01
C SER A 23 -20.60 0.86 13.26
N ALA A 24 -20.84 -0.33 13.82
CA ALA A 24 -20.45 -1.61 13.21
C ALA A 24 -21.03 -1.77 11.81
N TYR A 25 -22.26 -1.31 11.61
CA TYR A 25 -22.93 -1.35 10.31
C TYR A 25 -22.13 -0.64 9.20
N LYS A 26 -21.61 0.57 9.48
CA LYS A 26 -20.81 1.34 8.52
C LYS A 26 -19.48 0.64 8.21
N ALA A 27 -18.88 -0.01 9.21
CA ALA A 27 -17.67 -0.81 9.03
C ALA A 27 -17.94 -2.02 8.13
N ARG A 28 -19.02 -2.77 8.41
CA ARG A 28 -19.37 -4.00 7.68
C ARG A 28 -19.61 -3.76 6.20
N GLU A 29 -20.21 -2.64 5.83
CA GLU A 29 -20.40 -2.26 4.43
C GLU A 29 -19.07 -2.20 3.67
N VAL A 30 -18.06 -1.56 4.25
CA VAL A 30 -16.71 -1.46 3.66
C VAL A 30 -15.99 -2.81 3.70
N LEU A 31 -16.06 -3.54 4.83
CA LEU A 31 -15.42 -4.85 4.97
C LEU A 31 -15.94 -5.89 3.98
N ASN A 32 -17.21 -5.79 3.58
CA ASN A 32 -17.79 -6.68 2.56
C ASN A 32 -17.15 -6.50 1.18
N LEU A 33 -16.60 -5.32 0.87
CA LEU A 33 -15.92 -5.06 -0.42
C LEU A 33 -14.58 -5.80 -0.54
N ILE A 34 -13.85 -5.90 0.58
CA ILE A 34 -12.49 -6.45 0.63
C ILE A 34 -12.44 -7.94 1.00
N ARG A 35 -13.57 -8.55 1.38
CA ARG A 35 -13.61 -9.96 1.80
C ARG A 35 -13.18 -10.88 0.65
N GLY A 36 -12.18 -11.72 0.88
CA GLY A 36 -11.68 -12.67 -0.12
C GLY A 36 -10.91 -12.03 -1.27
N ARG A 37 -10.51 -10.76 -1.15
CA ARG A 37 -9.72 -10.07 -2.17
C ARG A 37 -8.23 -10.21 -1.90
N HIS A 38 -7.45 -10.13 -2.97
CA HIS A 38 -6.01 -9.95 -2.91
C HIS A 38 -5.67 -8.66 -2.15
N VAL A 39 -4.58 -8.66 -1.40
CA VAL A 39 -4.19 -7.50 -0.58
C VAL A 39 -4.04 -6.21 -1.40
N ALA A 40 -3.35 -6.28 -2.55
CA ALA A 40 -3.19 -5.12 -3.44
C ALA A 40 -4.55 -4.57 -3.95
N ASP A 41 -5.47 -5.44 -4.35
CA ASP A 41 -6.81 -5.02 -4.78
C ASP A 41 -7.59 -4.41 -3.61
N ALA A 42 -7.48 -4.98 -2.42
CA ALA A 42 -8.14 -4.47 -1.22
C ALA A 42 -7.64 -3.07 -0.85
N ILE A 43 -6.34 -2.80 -0.94
CA ILE A 43 -5.75 -1.47 -0.73
C ILE A 43 -6.37 -0.46 -1.71
N ASN A 44 -6.43 -0.81 -3.00
CA ASN A 44 -6.98 0.06 -4.04
C ASN A 44 -8.48 0.33 -3.82
N ILE A 45 -9.26 -0.71 -3.48
CA ILE A 45 -10.69 -0.56 -3.18
C ILE A 45 -10.89 0.38 -1.99
N LEU A 46 -10.12 0.20 -0.91
CA LEU A 46 -10.24 1.04 0.28
C LEU A 46 -9.81 2.49 0.03
N ALA A 47 -8.76 2.71 -0.77
CA ALA A 47 -8.29 4.05 -1.12
C ALA A 47 -9.32 4.84 -1.95
N LEU A 48 -10.08 4.17 -2.81
CA LEU A 48 -11.08 4.80 -3.68
C LEU A 48 -12.48 4.86 -3.06
N THR A 49 -12.69 4.26 -1.89
CA THR A 49 -14.01 4.21 -1.25
C THR A 49 -14.30 5.52 -0.52
N GLU A 50 -15.37 6.23 -0.92
CA GLU A 50 -15.79 7.51 -0.33
C GLU A 50 -16.35 7.43 1.10
N ARG A 51 -16.41 6.24 1.70
CA ARG A 51 -16.92 6.04 3.06
C ARG A 51 -15.81 6.37 4.07
N GLY A 52 -16.07 7.26 5.03
CA GLY A 52 -15.11 7.59 6.10
C GLY A 52 -14.73 6.42 7.05
N ALA A 53 -15.33 5.24 6.92
CA ALA A 53 -14.86 4.03 7.60
C ALA A 53 -13.69 3.35 6.86
N ALA A 54 -13.40 3.72 5.61
CA ALA A 54 -12.34 3.13 4.81
C ALA A 54 -10.94 3.49 5.33
N GLU A 55 -10.72 4.76 5.71
CA GLU A 55 -9.43 5.22 6.26
C GLU A 55 -8.93 4.39 7.47
N PRO A 56 -9.71 4.17 8.55
CA PRO A 56 -9.25 3.35 9.67
C PRO A 56 -9.08 1.88 9.29
N ILE A 57 -9.88 1.36 8.36
CA ILE A 57 -9.76 -0.02 7.87
C ILE A 57 -8.50 -0.19 7.02
N LEU A 58 -8.13 0.80 6.21
CA LEU A 58 -6.91 0.80 5.40
C LEU A 58 -5.67 0.76 6.29
N LYS A 59 -5.63 1.59 7.34
CA LYS A 59 -4.54 1.55 8.34
C LYS A 59 -4.44 0.19 9.01
N LEU A 60 -5.58 -0.42 9.37
CA LEU A 60 -5.62 -1.75 9.96
C LEU A 60 -5.13 -2.84 9.00
N LEU A 61 -5.50 -2.75 7.72
CA LEU A 61 -5.04 -3.69 6.69
C LEU A 61 -3.52 -3.59 6.50
N ASN A 62 -2.97 -2.37 6.43
CA ASN A 62 -1.54 -2.15 6.34
C ASN A 62 -0.79 -2.72 7.55
N SER A 63 -1.34 -2.59 8.76
CA SER A 63 -0.81 -3.22 9.96
C SER A 63 -0.85 -4.75 9.88
N ALA A 64 -1.93 -5.34 9.34
CA ALA A 64 -2.02 -6.79 9.16
C ALA A 64 -0.95 -7.31 8.18
N ILE A 65 -0.71 -6.59 7.09
CA ILE A 65 0.34 -6.92 6.11
C ILE A 65 1.71 -6.82 6.75
N ALA A 66 2.00 -5.74 7.49
CA ALA A 66 3.27 -5.56 8.18
C ALA A 66 3.54 -6.70 9.18
N ASN A 67 2.51 -7.12 9.93
CA ASN A 67 2.62 -8.26 10.85
C ASN A 67 2.94 -9.56 10.10
N ALA A 68 2.27 -9.81 8.96
CA ALA A 68 2.48 -11.03 8.18
C ALA A 68 3.88 -11.06 7.52
N VAL A 69 4.38 -9.92 7.09
CA VAL A 69 5.72 -9.80 6.50
C VAL A 69 6.80 -9.97 7.55
N ASN A 70 6.69 -9.24 8.67
CA ASN A 70 7.77 -9.18 9.66
C ASN A 70 7.78 -10.38 10.61
N ASN A 71 6.61 -10.87 11.04
CA ASN A 71 6.53 -11.95 12.02
C ASN A 71 6.42 -13.33 11.36
N ASP A 72 5.63 -13.46 10.29
CA ASP A 72 5.39 -14.75 9.63
C ASP A 72 6.30 -14.97 8.40
N GLY A 73 7.07 -13.95 7.97
CA GLY A 73 8.00 -14.05 6.84
C GLY A 73 7.31 -14.24 5.48
N ILE A 74 6.02 -13.89 5.36
CA ILE A 74 5.24 -14.09 4.15
C ILE A 74 5.33 -12.83 3.27
N ALA A 75 5.65 -12.98 1.99
CA ALA A 75 5.67 -11.87 1.06
C ALA A 75 4.28 -11.24 0.88
N ALA A 76 4.21 -9.90 0.82
CA ALA A 76 2.95 -9.16 0.75
C ALA A 76 2.10 -9.50 -0.49
N GLU A 77 2.75 -9.88 -1.60
CA GLU A 77 2.12 -10.27 -2.86
C GLU A 77 1.40 -11.62 -2.79
N GLU A 78 1.69 -12.43 -1.77
CA GLU A 78 1.08 -13.76 -1.62
C GLU A 78 -0.10 -13.74 -0.64
N LEU A 79 -0.42 -12.57 -0.08
CA LEU A 79 -1.44 -12.40 0.95
C LEU A 79 -2.81 -12.07 0.36
N TYR A 80 -3.84 -12.63 0.97
CA TYR A 80 -5.23 -12.25 0.73
C TYR A 80 -5.99 -12.06 2.04
N VAL A 81 -7.10 -11.32 1.96
CA VAL A 81 -8.00 -11.12 3.11
C VAL A 81 -8.85 -12.38 3.30
N SER A 82 -8.42 -13.23 4.22
CA SER A 82 -9.12 -14.47 4.57
C SER A 82 -10.47 -14.15 5.22
N ALA A 83 -10.45 -13.45 6.35
CA ALA A 83 -11.65 -13.07 7.07
C ALA A 83 -11.59 -11.63 7.56
N CYS A 84 -12.74 -10.97 7.55
CA CYS A 84 -12.88 -9.62 8.05
C CYS A 84 -14.27 -9.46 8.68
N PHE A 85 -14.30 -8.92 9.90
CA PHE A 85 -15.53 -8.71 10.65
C PHE A 85 -15.44 -7.47 11.53
N ALA A 86 -16.62 -6.94 11.88
CA ALA A 86 -16.76 -5.81 12.78
C ALA A 86 -17.84 -6.10 13.82
N ASP A 87 -17.41 -6.13 15.06
CA ASP A 87 -18.22 -6.38 16.24
C ASP A 87 -18.64 -5.07 16.90
N GLU A 88 -19.78 -5.12 17.59
CA GLU A 88 -20.23 -3.99 18.39
C GLU A 88 -19.38 -3.87 19.65
N GLY A 89 -18.82 -2.69 19.88
CA GLY A 89 -18.11 -2.34 21.10
C GLY A 89 -19.03 -1.68 22.14
N PRO A 90 -18.47 -1.22 23.27
CA PRO A 90 -19.23 -0.53 24.30
C PRO A 90 -19.93 0.71 23.74
N THR A 91 -21.23 0.81 23.98
CA THR A 91 -22.04 1.95 23.52
C THR A 91 -22.19 2.98 24.63
N LEU A 92 -21.66 4.18 24.40
CA LEU A 92 -21.84 5.30 25.32
C LEU A 92 -23.25 5.89 25.19
N LYS A 93 -23.89 6.11 26.35
CA LYS A 93 -25.21 6.73 26.44
C LYS A 93 -25.06 8.25 26.60
N ARG A 94 -25.78 9.04 25.81
CA ARG A 94 -25.93 10.49 25.94
C ARG A 94 -27.40 10.87 25.82
N PHE A 95 -27.84 11.89 26.52
CA PHE A 95 -29.22 12.38 26.43
C PHE A 95 -29.25 13.69 25.65
N ARG A 96 -30.27 13.86 24.81
CA ARG A 96 -30.55 15.11 24.10
C ARG A 96 -31.95 15.59 24.51
N PRO A 97 -32.10 16.86 24.94
CA PRO A 97 -33.40 17.40 25.26
C PRO A 97 -34.31 17.42 24.02
N ARG A 98 -35.60 17.18 24.23
CA ARG A 98 -36.66 17.21 23.22
C ARG A 98 -37.86 18.01 23.74
N ALA A 99 -38.79 18.34 22.85
CA ALA A 99 -39.99 19.11 23.18
C ALA A 99 -40.79 18.48 24.35
N ARG A 100 -41.48 19.34 25.11
CA ARG A 100 -42.33 18.96 26.26
C ARG A 100 -41.59 18.20 27.37
N GLY A 101 -40.36 18.61 27.71
CA GLY A 101 -39.58 18.02 28.81
C GLY A 101 -39.11 16.58 28.58
N ARG A 102 -39.20 16.04 27.36
CA ARG A 102 -38.78 14.67 27.04
C ARG A 102 -37.27 14.60 26.81
N ALA A 103 -36.64 13.50 27.20
CA ALA A 103 -35.23 13.22 26.93
C ALA A 103 -35.08 12.08 25.92
N GLY A 104 -34.49 12.37 24.76
CA GLY A 104 -34.13 11.34 23.77
C GLY A 104 -32.76 10.76 24.06
N ARG A 105 -32.59 9.43 23.95
CA ARG A 105 -31.29 8.77 24.12
C ARG A 105 -30.53 8.72 22.80
N ILE A 106 -29.32 9.25 22.78
CA ILE A 106 -28.34 9.13 21.68
C ILE A 106 -27.31 8.08 22.08
N ARG A 107 -27.13 7.09 21.20
CA ARG A 107 -26.12 6.03 21.35
C ARG A 107 -24.88 6.42 20.56
N LYS A 108 -23.77 6.66 21.26
CA LYS A 108 -22.45 6.82 20.65
C LYS A 108 -21.78 5.44 20.64
N ARG A 109 -22.05 4.69 19.57
CA ARG A 109 -21.58 3.33 19.37
C ARG A 109 -20.06 3.33 19.11
N THR A 110 -19.41 2.26 19.53
CA THR A 110 -18.03 1.95 19.15
C THR A 110 -17.98 0.58 18.52
N THR A 111 -16.86 0.25 17.90
CA THR A 111 -16.65 -1.02 17.21
C THR A 111 -15.28 -1.61 17.48
N HIS A 112 -15.23 -2.93 17.40
CA HIS A 112 -13.99 -3.68 17.28
C HIS A 112 -13.93 -4.28 15.87
N ILE A 113 -12.84 -4.04 15.16
CA ILE A 113 -12.64 -4.54 13.80
C ILE A 113 -11.50 -5.51 13.83
N THR A 114 -11.69 -6.66 13.19
CA THR A 114 -10.66 -7.69 13.05
C THR A 114 -10.50 -8.04 11.59
N ILE A 115 -9.25 -8.01 11.13
CA ILE A 115 -8.84 -8.45 9.80
C ILE A 115 -7.85 -9.60 9.98
N ILE A 116 -8.06 -10.67 9.24
CA ILE A 116 -7.19 -11.84 9.18
C ILE A 116 -6.70 -11.97 7.75
N VAL A 117 -5.39 -11.91 7.57
CA VAL A 117 -4.72 -12.17 6.30
C VAL A 117 -4.11 -13.56 6.32
N SER A 118 -4.16 -14.25 5.17
CA SER A 118 -3.57 -15.58 5.02
C SER A 118 -2.81 -15.64 3.70
N ARG A 119 -1.89 -16.59 3.61
CA ARG A 119 -1.22 -16.91 2.34
C ARG A 119 -2.20 -17.59 1.39
N MET A 120 -2.22 -17.17 0.13
CA MET A 120 -3.01 -17.81 -0.92
C MET A 120 -2.55 -19.25 -1.18
N ASP A 121 -3.48 -20.07 -1.66
CA ASP A 121 -3.18 -21.44 -2.09
C ASP A 121 -2.20 -21.46 -3.28
N GLY A 122 -1.38 -22.51 -3.38
CA GLY A 122 -0.36 -22.63 -4.42
C GLY A 122 -0.89 -22.50 -5.85
N GLU A 123 -2.10 -23.00 -6.11
CA GLU A 123 -2.78 -22.87 -7.42
C GLU A 123 -3.13 -21.40 -7.73
N GLN A 124 -3.60 -20.66 -6.73
CA GLN A 124 -3.96 -19.24 -6.89
C GLN A 124 -2.70 -18.39 -7.11
N LEU A 125 -1.61 -18.70 -6.41
CA LEU A 125 -0.30 -18.08 -6.63
C LEU A 125 0.21 -18.33 -8.05
N ALA A 126 0.05 -19.55 -8.57
CA ALA A 126 0.45 -19.88 -9.94
C ALA A 126 -0.35 -19.08 -10.97
N ILE A 127 -1.66 -18.92 -10.78
CA ILE A 127 -2.52 -18.11 -11.65
C ILE A 127 -2.12 -16.64 -11.59
N LEU A 128 -1.88 -16.08 -10.40
CA LEU A 128 -1.46 -14.69 -10.24
C LEU A 128 -0.11 -14.41 -10.89
N ARG A 129 0.90 -15.27 -10.64
CA ARG A 129 2.22 -15.17 -11.27
C ARG A 129 2.13 -15.34 -12.79
N ALA A 130 1.32 -16.28 -13.28
CA ALA A 130 1.09 -16.47 -14.72
C ALA A 130 0.38 -15.25 -15.36
N LYS A 131 -0.56 -14.63 -14.65
CA LYS A 131 -1.26 -13.41 -15.10
C LYS A 131 -0.31 -12.22 -15.14
N ALA A 132 0.58 -12.08 -14.15
CA ALA A 132 1.62 -11.05 -14.14
C ALA A 132 2.62 -11.23 -15.29
N ASN A 133 3.08 -12.46 -15.53
CA ASN A 133 3.99 -12.79 -16.65
C ASN A 133 3.32 -12.69 -18.02
N ARG A 134 1.98 -12.84 -18.08
CA ARG A 134 1.19 -12.57 -19.28
C ARG A 134 1.02 -11.06 -19.46
N ALA A 135 2.13 -10.35 -19.66
CA ALA A 135 2.15 -8.94 -20.04
C ALA A 135 1.09 -8.63 -21.13
N PRO A 136 0.43 -7.45 -21.08
CA PRO A 136 -0.68 -7.15 -21.96
C PRO A 136 -0.24 -7.27 -23.42
N SER A 137 -1.11 -7.85 -24.26
CA SER A 137 -0.84 -8.05 -25.70
C SER A 137 -0.45 -6.75 -26.41
N SER A 138 -0.85 -5.59 -25.89
CA SER A 138 -0.41 -4.27 -26.35
C SER A 138 1.10 -4.05 -26.22
N ALA A 139 1.72 -4.43 -25.10
CA ALA A 139 3.18 -4.34 -24.91
C ALA A 139 3.95 -5.28 -25.86
N ARG A 140 3.40 -6.46 -26.15
CA ARG A 140 3.94 -7.41 -27.15
C ARG A 140 3.78 -6.90 -28.59
N SER A 141 2.71 -6.17 -28.89
CA SER A 141 2.53 -5.48 -30.18
C SER A 141 3.53 -4.34 -30.38
N GLY A 142 3.87 -3.60 -29.31
CA GLY A 142 4.90 -2.57 -29.32
C GLY A 142 6.30 -3.13 -29.52
N ALA A 143 6.66 -4.18 -28.78
CA ALA A 143 7.94 -4.87 -28.91
C ALA A 143 8.11 -5.54 -30.29
N SER A 144 7.06 -6.18 -30.82
CA SER A 144 7.09 -6.76 -32.17
C SER A 144 7.10 -5.71 -33.28
N ARG A 145 6.46 -4.55 -33.09
CA ARG A 145 6.56 -3.41 -34.02
C ARG A 145 7.98 -2.82 -34.00
N ALA A 146 8.55 -2.59 -32.82
CA ALA A 146 9.92 -2.10 -32.67
C ALA A 146 10.95 -3.08 -33.27
N GLN A 147 10.79 -4.39 -33.03
CA GLN A 147 11.63 -5.44 -33.64
C GLN A 147 11.46 -5.51 -35.17
N ARG A 148 10.24 -5.32 -35.71
CA ARG A 148 10.02 -5.24 -37.17
C ARG A 148 10.71 -4.04 -37.79
N VAL A 149 10.64 -2.87 -37.14
CA VAL A 149 11.30 -1.63 -37.61
C VAL A 149 12.82 -1.72 -37.53
N ALA A 150 13.36 -2.31 -36.45
CA ALA A 150 14.79 -2.57 -36.33
C ALA A 150 15.28 -3.57 -37.41
N LYS A 151 14.51 -4.62 -37.67
CA LYS A 151 14.83 -5.62 -38.70
C LYS A 151 14.75 -5.06 -40.13
N SER A 152 13.82 -4.13 -40.39
CA SER A 152 13.75 -3.44 -41.69
C SER A 152 14.91 -2.46 -41.89
N ARG A 153 15.35 -1.77 -40.83
CA ARG A 153 16.52 -0.88 -40.88
C ARG A 153 17.84 -1.63 -41.02
N ALA A 154 17.97 -2.80 -40.39
CA ALA A 154 19.14 -3.67 -40.53
C ALA A 154 19.27 -4.28 -41.94
N GLY A 155 18.15 -4.47 -42.66
CA GLY A 155 18.15 -4.92 -44.06
C GLY A 155 18.39 -3.82 -45.09
N SER A 156 18.45 -2.55 -44.68
CA SER A 156 18.67 -1.40 -45.56
C SER A 156 19.98 -0.67 -45.30
N ALA A 157 20.91 -1.28 -44.56
CA ALA A 157 22.25 -0.71 -44.40
C ALA A 157 23.01 -0.88 -45.72
N PRO A 158 23.36 0.21 -46.44
CA PRO A 158 24.34 0.09 -47.51
C PRO A 158 25.68 -0.31 -46.88
N GLU A 159 26.32 -1.35 -47.39
CA GLU A 159 27.68 -1.70 -46.99
C GLU A 159 28.61 -0.50 -47.30
N PRO A 160 29.53 -0.12 -46.39
CA PRO A 160 30.43 0.99 -46.66
C PRO A 160 31.54 0.50 -47.60
N GLU A 161 31.40 0.77 -48.88
CA GLU A 161 32.52 0.74 -49.82
C GLU A 161 33.47 1.90 -49.50
N ALA A 162 34.71 1.52 -49.20
CA ALA A 162 35.81 2.45 -49.00
C ALA A 162 36.43 2.81 -50.35
N GLU A 163 36.34 4.07 -50.77
CA GLU A 163 37.25 4.67 -51.75
C GLU A 163 37.44 6.18 -51.45
N VAL A 164 38.71 6.55 -51.27
CA VAL A 164 39.30 7.90 -51.34
C VAL A 164 39.48 8.24 -52.85
N ILE A 165 39.38 9.48 -53.39
CA ILE A 165 40.25 10.67 -53.27
C ILE A 165 39.63 11.86 -54.09
N GLU A 166 39.92 13.11 -53.66
CA GLU A 166 39.94 14.45 -54.34
C GLU A 166 38.70 15.02 -55.06
N ALA A 167 38.09 16.14 -54.61
CA ALA A 167 38.50 17.56 -54.55
C ALA A 167 38.13 18.35 -55.82
N ASP A 168 37.10 19.20 -55.71
CA ASP A 168 37.12 20.54 -56.30
C ASP A 168 36.09 21.45 -55.61
N ALA A 169 36.50 22.70 -55.38
CA ALA A 169 35.86 23.69 -54.53
C ALA A 169 35.01 24.69 -55.32
N VAL A 170 33.88 25.15 -54.78
CA VAL A 170 33.44 26.57 -54.87
C VAL A 170 32.57 26.91 -53.65
N GLU A 171 32.88 28.06 -53.05
CA GLU A 171 32.34 28.67 -51.83
C GLU A 171 30.88 29.15 -51.92
N ALA A 172 30.20 29.16 -50.76
CA ALA A 172 29.28 30.23 -50.38
C ALA A 172 29.23 30.34 -48.84
N GLU A 173 29.66 31.49 -48.34
CA GLU A 173 29.59 31.97 -46.96
C GLU A 173 28.22 31.74 -46.30
N VAL A 174 28.19 31.52 -44.97
CA VAL A 174 27.87 32.58 -43.99
C VAL A 174 28.05 32.14 -42.53
N VAL A 175 28.89 32.91 -41.83
CA VAL A 175 28.95 33.30 -40.41
C VAL A 175 28.98 32.27 -39.27
N ASP A 176 30.14 32.29 -38.61
CA ASP A 176 30.44 31.88 -37.24
C ASP A 176 29.43 32.33 -36.18
N ALA A 177 29.22 31.46 -35.18
CA ALA A 177 29.29 31.84 -33.77
C ALA A 177 29.40 30.60 -32.87
N GLU A 178 30.53 30.52 -32.17
CA GLU A 178 30.91 29.50 -31.20
C GLU A 178 30.02 29.50 -29.94
N ALA A 179 29.98 28.32 -29.32
CA ALA A 179 29.61 28.15 -27.93
C ALA A 179 30.77 28.57 -27.02
N GLU A 180 30.49 29.21 -25.87
CA GLU A 180 30.72 28.67 -24.53
C GLU A 180 30.45 29.71 -23.41
N VAL A 181 30.13 29.18 -22.22
CA VAL A 181 30.27 29.71 -20.85
C VAL A 181 29.15 30.56 -20.20
N ALA A 182 28.46 29.88 -19.26
CA ALA A 182 27.97 30.25 -17.92
C ALA A 182 27.28 31.61 -17.63
N GLU A 183 26.08 31.55 -17.03
CA GLU A 183 25.81 32.08 -15.66
C GLU A 183 24.46 31.53 -15.14
N ALA A 184 24.34 31.48 -13.81
CA ALA A 184 23.21 31.03 -12.99
C ALA A 184 21.88 31.77 -13.29
N VAL A 185 20.71 31.38 -12.77
CA VAL A 185 20.16 31.82 -11.47
C VAL A 185 18.82 31.08 -11.18
N GLU A 186 18.67 30.61 -9.93
CA GLU A 186 17.45 30.23 -9.15
C GLU A 186 16.61 28.98 -9.57
N ALA A 187 16.14 28.10 -8.68
CA ALA A 187 15.79 28.27 -7.27
C ALA A 187 16.04 27.02 -6.41
N GLU A 188 16.29 27.34 -5.15
CA GLU A 188 16.74 26.62 -3.97
C GLU A 188 15.78 25.54 -3.44
N SER A 189 16.37 24.45 -2.95
CA SER A 189 15.77 23.53 -1.98
C SER A 189 16.30 23.84 -0.58
N VAL A 190 15.40 24.25 0.32
CA VAL A 190 15.57 24.34 1.77
C VAL A 190 14.42 23.49 2.35
N GLU A 191 14.52 22.61 3.33
CA GLU A 191 15.31 22.58 4.57
C GLU A 191 15.59 21.13 4.99
N ALA A 192 16.76 20.91 5.59
CA ALA A 192 16.99 19.84 6.54
C ALA A 192 17.50 20.50 7.84
N ASP A 193 16.64 20.58 8.85
CA ASP A 193 17.05 20.81 10.22
C ASP A 193 16.11 20.02 11.16
N ALA A 194 16.71 19.10 11.91
CA ALA A 194 16.20 18.62 13.19
C ALA A 194 17.36 17.93 13.91
N ALA A 195 18.10 18.72 14.68
CA ALA A 195 18.82 18.23 15.84
C ALA A 195 17.81 18.07 16.99
N GLU A 196 17.64 16.86 17.52
CA GLU A 196 17.20 16.68 18.90
C GLU A 196 18.11 15.66 19.61
N THR A 197 18.42 16.06 20.83
CA THR A 197 19.46 15.61 21.74
C THR A 197 19.14 14.26 22.37
N GLU A 198 20.11 13.35 22.35
CA GLU A 198 20.08 12.14 23.19
C GLU A 198 20.29 12.54 24.66
N VAL A 199 19.26 12.34 25.49
CA VAL A 199 19.43 12.29 26.94
C VAL A 199 19.57 10.82 27.32
N ALA A 200 20.80 10.43 27.61
CA ALA A 200 21.08 9.25 28.41
C ALA A 200 20.72 9.60 29.86
N ASP A 201 19.76 8.89 30.45
CA ASP A 201 19.91 8.50 31.85
C ASP A 201 19.49 7.05 32.00
N SER A 202 20.51 6.27 32.31
CA SER A 202 20.45 4.91 32.80
C SER A 202 19.96 4.95 34.23
N ASP A 203 18.91 4.22 34.58
CA ASP A 203 18.91 3.62 35.90
C ASP A 203 18.43 2.18 35.84
N ALA A 204 19.32 1.34 36.35
CA ALA A 204 19.17 -0.09 36.48
C ALA A 204 18.81 -0.38 37.94
N ALA A 205 17.86 -1.30 38.11
CA ALA A 205 17.72 -2.23 39.22
C ALA A 205 17.92 -1.70 40.66
N GLU A 206 16.82 -1.69 41.42
CA GLU A 206 16.88 -2.16 42.80
C GLU A 206 15.69 -3.09 43.06
N THR A 207 16.02 -4.36 43.26
CA THR A 207 15.20 -5.41 43.88
C THR A 207 15.22 -5.24 45.40
N ASP A 208 14.33 -5.98 46.08
CA ASP A 208 14.06 -6.08 47.52
C ASP A 208 12.88 -5.18 47.96
N ASP A 209 11.83 -5.65 48.65
CA ASP A 209 11.81 -6.64 49.73
C ASP A 209 10.34 -7.09 50.02
N ALA A 210 10.22 -8.17 50.80
CA ALA A 210 9.07 -8.61 51.61
C ALA A 210 7.87 -9.34 50.95
N GLU A 211 8.08 -10.64 50.75
CA GLU A 211 7.06 -11.66 50.99
C GLU A 211 6.98 -11.92 52.51
N GLU A 212 5.94 -11.40 53.20
CA GLU A 212 5.53 -11.88 54.52
C GLU A 212 4.00 -11.81 54.69
N GLY A 213 3.38 -12.95 55.04
CA GLY A 213 2.45 -13.03 56.17
C GLY A 213 0.96 -12.73 55.98
N GLU A 214 0.20 -13.78 55.66
CA GLU A 214 -0.94 -14.29 56.46
C GLU A 214 -2.07 -13.32 56.92
N LYS A 215 -3.22 -13.34 56.21
CA LYS A 215 -4.56 -13.77 56.68
C LYS A 215 -5.65 -13.58 55.63
#